data_AF-A0A812MLE2-F1
#
_entry.id   AF-A0A812MLE2-F1
#
_cell.length_a   1.000
_cell.length_b   1.000
_cell.length_c   1.000
_cell.angle_alpha   90.00
_cell.angle_beta   90.00
_cell.angle_gamma   90.00
#
_symmetry.space_group_name_H-M   'P 1'
#
loop_
_entity.id
_entity.type
_entity.pdbx_description
1 polymer ?
#
loop_
_entity_poly.entity_id
_entity_poly.type
_entity_poly.pdbx_seq_one_letter_code
_entity_poly.pdbx_strand_id
1 'polypeptide(L)'
;MAFDPLDRTLVTLGEDGKVCEWSTENWSALNEYGAHGEAHAVATAGEGLVWAGVAEGDRSTFRKFHQGVHQESEDFALHASEHLYSMELYSRPSEVSILAGDRSGNLIAFCSLTGVMRSARLGLHSDAITAVCISADGHTVATAGKDGAMFVLAADGISDTARPETRGGSMEVVMINRGDIQLRQDEIQDLTMQISTLKAQIEEDAARLQSECRARVEEARRQDQEKIQSLRSKYETLQQASTVKERDSLRKMKAMQALHVQAADDQEKSYDKRMRADAESYDALEAELRDLEVRFEQARQKAQRVLEAQEHKQEKEVHNRLNEKDAEIQKLKDLIAFTQKRFDAMLDQEGMEQSLEISEIKKKNQEELEQQHLVEYKLKKDQ
;
A
#
# COMPACT_ATOMS: atom_id res chain seq x y z
N MET A 1 -47.63 30.58 37.44
CA MET A 1 -46.39 30.15 36.78
C MET A 1 -46.46 30.60 35.33
N ALA A 2 -45.34 31.01 34.73
CA ALA A 2 -45.29 31.52 33.36
C ALA A 2 -43.96 31.12 32.71
N PHE A 3 -44.03 30.62 31.48
CA PHE A 3 -42.85 30.38 30.66
C PHE A 3 -42.44 31.65 29.92
N ASP A 4 -41.14 31.82 29.73
CA ASP A 4 -40.58 32.78 28.78
C ASP A 4 -41.07 32.46 27.35
N PRO A 5 -41.48 33.45 26.54
CA PRO A 5 -41.75 33.26 25.11
C PRO A 5 -40.68 32.49 24.31
N LEU A 6 -39.41 32.51 24.76
CA LEU A 6 -38.31 31.77 24.14
C LEU A 6 -38.08 30.39 24.77
N ASP A 7 -38.94 29.95 25.69
CA ASP A 7 -38.87 28.69 26.44
C ASP A 7 -37.54 28.48 27.17
N ARG A 8 -36.81 29.54 27.54
CA ARG A 8 -35.50 29.44 28.22
C ARG A 8 -35.63 29.45 29.74
N THR A 9 -36.63 30.16 30.26
CA THR A 9 -36.87 30.27 31.68
C THR A 9 -38.32 30.00 32.03
N LEU A 10 -38.54 29.42 33.21
CA LEU A 10 -39.84 29.27 33.83
C LEU A 10 -39.85 30.10 35.09
N VAL A 11 -40.88 30.94 35.26
CA VAL A 11 -41.09 31.70 36.48
C VAL A 11 -42.25 31.09 37.27
N THR A 12 -41.98 30.78 38.52
CA THR A 12 -42.98 30.30 39.49
C THR A 12 -43.18 31.33 40.57
N LEU A 13 -44.41 31.43 41.06
CA LEU A 13 -44.80 32.34 42.13
C LEU A 13 -45.38 31.51 43.27
N GLY A 14 -44.81 31.65 44.46
CA GLY A 14 -45.29 31.02 45.69
C GLY A 14 -46.32 31.88 46.41
N GLU A 15 -47.16 31.23 47.22
CA GLU A 15 -48.15 31.88 48.09
C GLU A 15 -47.47 32.75 49.17
N ASP A 16 -46.21 32.45 49.50
CA ASP A 16 -45.34 33.23 50.39
C ASP A 16 -44.77 34.51 49.74
N GLY A 17 -45.19 34.81 48.50
CA GLY A 17 -44.74 35.98 47.74
C GLY A 17 -43.35 35.83 47.15
N LYS A 18 -42.81 34.61 47.10
CA LYS A 18 -41.53 34.34 46.43
C LYS A 18 -41.70 34.10 44.95
N VAL A 19 -40.91 34.81 44.15
CA VAL A 19 -40.80 34.59 42.71
C VAL A 19 -39.51 33.82 42.45
N CYS A 20 -39.62 32.58 41.97
CA CYS A 20 -38.46 31.75 41.62
C CYS A 20 -38.37 31.61 40.10
N GLU A 21 -37.18 31.79 39.57
CA GLU A 21 -36.85 31.59 38.17
C GLU A 21 -36.08 30.28 37.99
N TRP A 22 -36.46 29.49 37.00
CA TRP A 22 -35.90 28.17 36.70
C TRP A 22 -35.39 28.14 35.26
N SER A 23 -34.23 27.52 35.04
CA SER A 23 -33.80 27.17 33.68
C SER A 23 -34.62 25.99 33.16
N THR A 24 -35.18 26.08 31.96
CA THR A 24 -35.92 24.97 31.33
C THR A 24 -35.00 23.89 30.75
N GLU A 25 -33.73 24.21 30.49
CA GLU A 25 -32.73 23.27 29.97
C GLU A 25 -32.30 22.26 31.05
N ASN A 26 -32.06 22.74 32.27
CA ASN A 26 -31.50 21.95 33.36
C ASN A 26 -32.39 21.86 34.60
N TRP A 27 -33.55 22.55 34.62
CA TRP A 27 -34.47 22.63 35.76
C TRP A 27 -33.84 23.12 37.07
N SER A 28 -32.74 23.86 36.98
CA SER A 28 -32.06 24.48 38.13
C SER A 28 -32.65 25.85 38.43
N ALA A 29 -32.80 26.17 39.72
CA ALA A 29 -33.15 27.52 40.17
C ALA A 29 -32.05 28.51 39.78
N LEU A 30 -32.42 29.57 39.05
CA LEU A 30 -31.53 30.63 38.60
C LEU A 30 -31.52 31.78 39.61
N ASN A 31 -32.70 32.34 39.90
CA ASN A 31 -32.87 33.51 40.76
C ASN A 31 -34.09 33.33 41.69
N GLU A 32 -34.02 33.96 42.87
CA GLU A 32 -35.12 34.05 43.83
C GLU A 32 -35.33 35.53 44.21
N TYR A 33 -36.55 36.03 44.02
CA TYR A 33 -36.95 37.39 44.36
C TYR A 33 -38.02 37.38 45.45
N GLY A 34 -37.86 38.25 46.45
CA GLY A 34 -38.84 38.43 47.52
C GLY A 34 -39.83 39.54 47.18
N ALA A 35 -41.07 39.17 46.85
CA ALA A 35 -42.11 40.13 46.51
C ALA A 35 -43.05 40.47 47.69
N HIS A 36 -42.75 40.00 48.91
CA HIS A 36 -43.43 40.30 50.19
C HIS A 36 -44.94 40.64 50.09
N GLY A 37 -45.80 39.64 50.33
CA GLY A 37 -47.27 39.75 50.30
C GLY A 37 -47.92 38.48 49.72
N GLU A 38 -49.25 38.42 49.67
CA GLU A 38 -49.97 37.34 48.98
C GLU A 38 -49.89 37.58 47.48
N ALA A 39 -49.25 36.65 46.75
CA ALA A 39 -49.03 36.82 45.33
C ALA A 39 -50.07 36.03 44.52
N HIS A 40 -50.68 36.69 43.54
CA HIS A 40 -51.83 36.13 42.81
C HIS A 40 -51.55 35.84 41.33
N ALA A 41 -50.61 36.55 40.71
CA ALA A 41 -50.31 36.35 39.30
C ALA A 41 -48.86 36.71 38.96
N VAL A 42 -48.30 36.03 37.97
CA VAL A 42 -46.93 36.22 37.50
C VAL A 42 -46.87 36.11 35.99
N ALA A 43 -46.05 36.94 35.36
CA ALA A 43 -45.81 36.90 33.93
C ALA A 43 -44.34 37.25 33.66
N THR A 44 -43.78 36.74 32.56
CA THR A 44 -42.43 37.06 32.11
C THR A 44 -42.41 37.56 30.66
N ALA A 45 -41.50 38.48 30.34
CA ALA A 45 -41.16 38.87 28.99
C ALA A 45 -39.73 38.37 28.69
N GLY A 46 -39.52 37.81 27.49
CA GLY A 46 -38.29 37.09 27.13
C GLY A 46 -37.00 37.91 27.06
N GLU A 47 -37.03 39.17 27.50
CA GLU A 47 -35.86 40.03 27.68
C GLU A 47 -35.30 39.98 29.12
N GLY A 48 -35.66 38.96 29.90
CA GLY A 48 -35.24 38.85 31.30
C GLY A 48 -36.01 39.78 32.23
N LEU A 49 -37.27 40.06 31.90
CA LEU A 49 -38.12 40.95 32.69
C LEU A 49 -39.29 40.18 33.28
N VAL A 50 -39.36 40.13 34.60
CA VAL A 50 -40.40 39.40 35.34
C VAL A 50 -41.32 40.39 36.05
N TRP A 51 -42.63 40.16 35.91
CA TRP A 51 -43.66 40.94 36.58
C TRP A 51 -44.44 40.05 37.54
N ALA A 52 -44.61 40.51 38.76
CA ALA A 52 -45.42 39.84 39.77
C ALA A 52 -46.50 40.78 40.30
N GLY A 53 -47.74 40.31 40.32
CA GLY A 53 -48.85 40.96 41.00
C GLY A 53 -48.95 40.46 42.44
N VAL A 54 -48.80 41.37 43.40
CA VAL A 54 -48.80 41.07 44.83
C VAL A 54 -49.82 41.93 45.54
N ALA A 55 -50.61 41.31 46.41
CA ALA A 55 -51.50 41.99 47.33
C ALA A 55 -50.90 41.97 48.75
N GLU A 56 -50.82 43.14 49.38
CA GLU A 56 -50.44 43.30 50.78
C GLU A 56 -51.60 44.02 51.51
N GLY A 57 -52.45 43.25 52.18
CA GLY A 57 -53.70 43.76 52.77
C GLY A 57 -54.65 44.32 51.70
N ASP A 58 -55.12 45.56 51.89
CA ASP A 58 -56.00 46.25 50.93
C ASP A 58 -55.24 46.91 49.76
N ARG A 59 -53.91 46.76 49.68
CA ARG A 59 -53.11 47.33 48.60
C ARG A 59 -52.67 46.25 47.64
N SER A 60 -53.03 46.39 46.37
CA SER A 60 -52.44 45.60 45.30
C SER A 60 -51.35 46.39 44.62
N THR A 61 -50.22 45.73 44.38
CA THR A 61 -49.02 46.30 43.77
C THR A 61 -48.54 45.38 42.67
N PHE A 62 -47.98 45.96 41.61
CA PHE A 62 -47.20 45.19 40.65
C PHE A 62 -45.73 45.53 40.83
N ARG A 63 -44.91 44.49 40.94
CA ARG A 63 -43.46 44.62 41.04
C ARG A 63 -42.80 44.13 39.76
N LYS A 64 -41.88 44.95 39.28
CA LYS A 64 -41.03 44.66 38.12
C LYS A 64 -39.66 44.21 38.61
N PHE A 65 -39.21 43.05 38.15
CA PHE A 65 -37.90 42.48 38.45
C PHE A 65 -37.07 42.34 37.16
N HIS A 66 -35.83 42.82 37.19
CA HIS A 66 -34.86 42.60 36.10
C HIS A 66 -33.95 41.41 36.41
N GLN A 67 -33.72 40.57 35.41
CA GLN A 67 -32.84 39.40 35.50
C GLN A 67 -31.38 39.85 35.75
N GLY A 68 -30.74 39.29 36.78
CA GLY A 68 -29.33 39.55 37.12
C GLY A 68 -29.05 40.72 38.06
N VAL A 69 -30.06 41.50 38.48
CA VAL A 69 -29.91 42.58 39.47
C VAL A 69 -30.72 42.25 40.72
N HIS A 70 -30.04 41.83 41.79
CA HIS A 70 -30.67 41.31 43.01
C HIS A 70 -31.45 42.35 43.86
N GLN A 71 -31.55 43.63 43.46
CA GLN A 71 -32.00 44.66 44.40
C GLN A 71 -32.78 45.87 43.83
N GLU A 72 -33.13 45.88 42.54
CA GLU A 72 -33.98 46.95 41.99
C GLU A 72 -35.36 46.39 41.60
N SER A 73 -36.35 46.59 42.48
CA SER A 73 -37.76 46.45 42.12
C SER A 73 -38.39 47.82 41.93
N GLU A 74 -39.08 48.01 40.80
CA GLU A 74 -39.99 49.14 40.62
C GLU A 74 -41.37 48.71 41.09
N ASP A 75 -41.88 49.36 42.14
CA ASP A 75 -43.19 49.08 42.72
C ASP A 75 -44.22 50.07 42.15
N PHE A 76 -45.23 49.53 41.48
CA PHE A 76 -46.36 50.29 40.96
C PHE A 76 -47.59 50.00 41.81
N ALA A 77 -48.04 50.98 42.59
CA ALA A 77 -49.22 50.85 43.43
C ALA A 77 -50.51 50.97 42.59
N LEU A 78 -51.42 50.02 42.78
CA LEU A 78 -52.78 50.07 42.24
C LEU A 78 -53.73 50.73 43.23
N HIS A 79 -54.95 51.01 42.78
CA HIS A 79 -55.96 51.54 43.66
C HIS A 79 -56.43 50.46 44.65
N ALA A 80 -56.76 50.88 45.88
CA ALA A 80 -57.05 50.02 47.03
C ALA A 80 -58.30 49.11 46.91
N SER A 81 -58.91 48.98 45.73
CA SER A 81 -60.08 48.13 45.47
C SER A 81 -59.84 47.08 44.38
N GLU A 82 -58.61 46.90 43.93
CA GLU A 82 -58.26 46.11 42.74
C GLU A 82 -57.43 44.88 43.10
N HIS A 83 -58.07 43.81 43.55
CA HIS A 83 -57.40 42.52 43.70
C HIS A 83 -57.32 41.80 42.36
N LEU A 84 -56.13 41.36 42.00
CA LEU A 84 -55.83 40.75 40.70
C LEU A 84 -55.94 39.23 40.81
N TYR A 85 -56.67 38.60 39.90
CA TYR A 85 -56.85 37.14 39.85
C TYR A 85 -56.04 36.47 38.74
N SER A 86 -55.77 37.20 37.66
CA SER A 86 -55.04 36.70 36.51
C SER A 86 -54.21 37.82 35.91
N MET A 87 -53.04 37.48 35.38
CA MET A 87 -52.16 38.44 34.70
C MET A 87 -51.44 37.72 33.57
N GLU A 88 -51.30 38.44 32.46
CA GLU A 88 -50.55 38.00 31.30
C GLU A 88 -49.77 39.18 30.73
N LEU A 89 -48.56 38.90 30.24
CA LEU A 89 -47.72 39.90 29.60
C LEU A 89 -47.86 39.83 28.10
N TYR A 90 -47.93 41.01 27.52
CA TYR A 90 -47.90 41.25 26.11
C TYR A 90 -46.66 42.09 25.77
N SER A 91 -45.65 41.48 25.17
CA SER A 91 -44.46 42.21 24.72
C SER A 91 -44.43 42.32 23.20
N ARG A 92 -44.43 43.55 22.68
CA ARG A 92 -43.99 43.85 21.31
C ARG A 92 -42.54 44.37 21.36
N PRO A 93 -41.79 44.32 20.24
CA PRO A 93 -40.40 44.79 20.17
C PRO A 93 -40.15 46.24 20.62
N SER A 94 -41.18 47.06 20.82
CA SER A 94 -41.07 48.46 21.27
C SER A 94 -41.95 48.83 22.47
N GLU A 95 -42.83 47.92 22.93
CA GLU A 95 -43.83 48.21 23.97
C GLU A 95 -44.09 46.96 24.82
N VAL A 96 -44.03 47.13 26.15
CA VAL A 96 -44.48 46.10 27.09
C VAL A 96 -45.83 46.54 27.66
N SER A 97 -46.86 45.73 27.39
CA SER A 97 -48.18 45.87 27.96
C SER A 97 -48.49 44.70 28.89
N ILE A 98 -49.15 44.95 30.01
CA ILE A 98 -49.60 43.93 30.95
C ILE A 98 -51.11 43.94 30.96
N LEU A 99 -51.72 42.78 30.80
CA LEU A 99 -53.16 42.61 30.97
C LEU A 99 -53.40 41.88 32.29
N ALA A 100 -54.25 42.45 33.13
CA ALA A 100 -54.59 41.83 34.41
C ALA A 100 -56.09 41.86 34.64
N GLY A 101 -56.65 40.72 35.04
CA GLY A 101 -58.05 40.58 35.41
C GLY A 101 -58.24 40.82 36.90
N ASP A 102 -59.18 41.68 37.26
CA ASP A 102 -59.52 41.96 38.65
C ASP A 102 -60.68 41.08 39.17
N ARG A 103 -60.90 41.14 40.49
CA ARG A 103 -62.04 40.50 41.17
C ARG A 103 -63.41 41.05 40.76
N SER A 104 -63.45 42.30 40.31
CA SER A 104 -64.68 43.02 40.01
C SER A 104 -65.15 42.83 38.56
N GLY A 105 -64.43 42.02 37.76
CA GLY A 105 -64.75 41.75 36.37
C GLY A 105 -64.16 42.75 35.36
N ASN A 106 -63.23 43.61 35.79
CA ASN A 106 -62.50 44.52 34.93
C ASN A 106 -61.18 43.91 34.45
N LEU A 107 -60.92 44.08 33.16
CA LEU A 107 -59.61 43.91 32.57
C LEU A 107 -58.85 45.24 32.66
N ILE A 108 -57.69 45.21 33.30
CA ILE A 108 -56.80 46.35 33.47
C ILE A 108 -55.59 46.15 32.57
N ALA A 109 -55.36 47.11 31.68
CA ALA A 109 -54.22 47.11 30.78
C ALA A 109 -53.21 48.18 31.19
N PHE A 110 -51.98 47.77 31.47
CA PHE A 110 -50.87 48.68 31.74
C PHE A 110 -49.98 48.76 30.51
N CYS A 111 -49.71 49.97 30.02
CA CYS A 111 -48.80 50.16 28.88
C CYS A 111 -47.62 51.03 29.30
N SER A 112 -46.40 50.60 28.97
CA SER A 112 -45.18 51.40 29.13
C SER A 112 -44.57 51.71 27.77
N LEU A 113 -44.74 52.96 27.33
CA LEU A 113 -44.32 53.46 26.02
C LEU A 113 -43.11 54.41 26.12
N THR A 114 -42.92 55.07 27.27
CA THR A 114 -41.89 56.11 27.47
C THR A 114 -41.42 56.21 28.93
N GLY A 115 -41.42 55.08 29.67
CA GLY A 115 -41.05 55.06 31.10
C GLY A 115 -42.12 55.60 32.06
N VAL A 116 -43.28 56.03 31.53
CA VAL A 116 -44.47 56.37 32.33
C VAL A 116 -45.51 55.28 32.12
N MET A 117 -45.85 54.57 33.18
CA MET A 117 -46.86 53.51 33.17
C MET A 117 -48.25 54.15 33.17
N ARG A 118 -49.05 53.88 32.13
CA ARG A 118 -50.47 54.28 32.07
C ARG A 118 -51.35 53.05 32.20
N SER A 119 -52.48 53.20 32.90
CA SER A 119 -53.49 52.14 33.03
C SER A 119 -54.79 52.51 32.32
N ALA A 120 -55.39 51.54 31.64
CA ALA A 120 -56.74 51.59 31.09
C ALA A 120 -57.57 50.47 31.73
N ARG A 121 -58.87 50.72 31.94
CA ARG A 121 -59.79 49.76 32.57
C ARG A 121 -60.96 49.48 31.66
N LEU A 122 -61.30 48.20 31.50
CA LEU A 122 -62.41 47.74 30.69
C LEU A 122 -63.26 46.78 31.53
N GLY A 123 -64.48 47.20 31.88
CA GLY A 123 -65.44 46.34 32.58
C GLY A 123 -66.05 45.33 31.62
N LEU A 124 -65.62 44.07 31.71
CA LEU A 124 -65.99 43.00 30.78
C LEU A 124 -66.97 42.01 31.40
N HIS A 125 -66.63 41.53 32.59
CA HIS A 125 -67.37 40.50 33.29
C HIS A 125 -68.16 41.10 34.46
N SER A 126 -69.21 40.39 34.88
CA SER A 126 -70.01 40.74 36.06
C SER A 126 -69.46 40.14 37.37
N ASP A 127 -68.45 39.27 37.27
CA ASP A 127 -67.74 38.62 38.37
C ASP A 127 -66.26 38.46 37.99
N ALA A 128 -65.43 37.96 38.92
CA ALA A 128 -63.97 37.89 38.79
C ALA A 128 -63.50 37.26 37.47
N ILE A 129 -62.49 37.89 36.85
CA ILE A 129 -61.83 37.36 35.66
C ILE A 129 -60.85 36.26 36.10
N THR A 130 -61.23 35.02 35.82
CA THR A 130 -60.48 33.83 36.21
C THR A 130 -59.30 33.50 35.30
N ALA A 131 -59.39 33.89 34.02
CA ALA A 131 -58.31 33.68 33.06
C ALA A 131 -58.28 34.79 32.01
N VAL A 132 -57.08 35.17 31.61
CA VAL A 132 -56.77 36.01 30.46
C VAL A 132 -55.76 35.23 29.62
N CYS A 133 -55.97 35.18 28.31
CA CYS A 133 -55.06 34.56 27.36
C CYS A 133 -54.91 35.46 26.13
N ILE A 134 -53.69 35.65 25.64
CA ILE A 134 -53.40 36.33 24.39
C ILE A 134 -53.06 35.29 23.32
N SER A 135 -53.57 35.49 22.11
CA SER A 135 -53.22 34.66 20.96
C SER A 135 -51.74 34.79 20.62
N ALA A 136 -51.16 33.72 20.03
CA ALA A 136 -49.75 33.72 19.64
C ALA A 136 -49.39 34.80 18.59
N ASP A 137 -50.37 35.26 17.81
CA ASP A 137 -50.20 36.38 16.87
C ASP A 137 -50.26 37.75 17.55
N GLY A 138 -50.62 37.79 18.84
CA GLY A 138 -50.67 39.00 19.65
C GLY A 138 -51.83 39.94 19.32
N HIS A 139 -52.77 39.55 18.46
CA HIS A 139 -53.86 40.42 18.00
C HIS A 139 -55.17 40.17 18.71
N THR A 140 -55.29 39.07 19.45
CA THR A 140 -56.54 38.65 20.10
C THR A 140 -56.30 38.41 21.59
N VAL A 141 -57.20 38.94 22.42
CA VAL A 141 -57.23 38.71 23.87
C VAL A 141 -58.52 37.98 24.19
N ALA A 142 -58.42 36.85 24.86
CA ALA A 142 -59.57 36.13 25.42
C ALA A 142 -59.61 36.32 26.94
N THR A 143 -60.78 36.65 27.47
CA THR A 143 -61.04 36.70 28.92
C THR A 143 -62.13 35.71 29.29
N ALA A 144 -61.96 35.02 30.42
CA ALA A 144 -62.94 34.10 30.97
C ALA A 144 -63.27 34.48 32.41
N GLY A 145 -64.56 34.68 32.68
CA GLY A 145 -65.05 35.11 33.99
C GLY A 145 -65.75 33.98 34.74
N LYS A 146 -65.83 34.15 36.06
CA LYS A 146 -66.63 33.28 36.93
C LYS A 146 -68.14 33.37 36.63
N ASP A 147 -68.56 34.41 35.92
CA ASP A 147 -69.92 34.56 35.38
C ASP A 147 -70.27 33.55 34.27
N GLY A 148 -69.30 32.75 33.82
CA GLY A 148 -69.48 31.72 32.81
C GLY A 148 -69.46 32.27 31.38
N ALA A 149 -69.14 33.55 31.22
CA ALA A 149 -68.92 34.16 29.91
C ALA A 149 -67.44 34.07 29.52
N MET A 150 -67.21 34.04 28.21
CA MET A 150 -65.90 34.29 27.62
C MET A 150 -66.04 35.42 26.61
N PHE A 151 -65.12 36.39 26.66
CA PHE A 151 -65.05 37.48 25.69
C PHE A 151 -63.75 37.38 24.89
N VAL A 152 -63.86 37.65 23.59
CA VAL A 152 -62.71 37.71 22.68
C VAL A 152 -62.64 39.13 22.14
N LEU A 153 -61.49 39.77 22.33
CA LEU A 153 -61.25 41.18 22.03
C LEU A 153 -60.04 41.33 21.12
N ALA A 154 -60.05 42.36 20.27
CA ALA A 154 -58.87 42.76 19.52
C ALA A 154 -57.88 43.51 20.44
N ALA A 155 -56.62 43.05 20.47
CA ALA A 155 -55.56 43.63 21.30
C ALA A 155 -55.23 45.10 20.91
N ASP A 156 -55.44 45.47 19.65
CA ASP A 156 -55.14 46.81 19.13
C ASP A 156 -56.01 47.93 19.73
N GLY A 157 -57.16 47.58 20.34
CA GLY A 157 -58.04 48.54 21.01
C GLY A 157 -57.71 48.78 22.48
N ILE A 158 -56.76 48.03 23.06
CA ILE A 158 -56.51 48.04 24.51
C ILE A 158 -55.45 49.09 24.91
N SER A 159 -54.61 49.55 23.97
CA SER A 159 -53.54 50.52 24.22
C SER A 159 -53.89 51.99 23.89
N ASP A 160 -55.07 52.27 23.30
CA ASP A 160 -55.33 53.60 22.74
C ASP A 160 -55.72 54.63 23.83
N THR A 161 -54.96 55.72 23.86
CA THR A 161 -54.98 56.76 24.90
C THR A 161 -55.96 57.90 24.59
N ALA A 162 -57.04 57.63 23.84
CA ALA A 162 -58.08 58.59 23.55
C ALA A 162 -59.36 58.25 24.33
N ARG A 163 -59.97 59.29 24.92
CA ARG A 163 -61.26 59.31 25.65
C ARG A 163 -62.26 58.22 25.23
N PRO A 164 -63.08 57.70 26.16
CA PRO A 164 -64.13 56.74 25.86
C PRO A 164 -65.29 57.44 25.14
N GLU A 165 -65.11 57.77 23.87
CA GLU A 165 -66.19 58.15 22.98
C GLU A 165 -66.14 57.25 21.74
N THR A 166 -67.04 56.27 21.76
CA THR A 166 -67.67 55.68 20.57
C THR A 166 -66.71 55.24 19.47
N ARG A 167 -65.95 54.18 19.70
CA ARG A 167 -65.55 53.27 18.62
C ARG A 167 -65.95 51.87 19.02
N GLY A 168 -66.97 51.35 18.33
CA GLY A 168 -67.41 49.97 18.45
C GLY A 168 -66.32 49.04 17.96
N GLY A 169 -65.37 48.71 18.82
CA GLY A 169 -64.60 47.47 18.68
C GLY A 169 -65.62 46.34 18.72
N SER A 170 -65.73 45.60 17.63
CA SER A 170 -66.65 44.47 17.49
C SER A 170 -66.30 43.42 18.53
N MET A 171 -67.02 43.46 19.64
CA MET A 171 -66.94 42.46 20.69
C MET A 171 -67.75 41.27 20.21
N GLU A 172 -67.08 40.26 19.65
CA GLU A 172 -67.76 39.06 19.15
C GLU A 172 -68.01 38.13 20.33
N VAL A 173 -69.23 38.19 20.86
CA VAL A 173 -69.70 37.25 21.89
C VAL A 173 -70.01 35.93 21.19
N VAL A 174 -69.06 35.00 21.20
CA VAL A 174 -69.27 33.64 20.66
C VAL A 174 -69.91 32.76 21.73
N MET A 175 -71.24 32.58 21.67
CA MET A 175 -71.94 31.58 22.47
C MET A 175 -71.90 30.23 21.76
N ILE A 176 -71.13 29.27 22.28
CA ILE A 176 -71.11 27.90 21.75
C ILE A 176 -72.30 27.13 22.34
N ASN A 177 -73.20 26.68 21.47
CA ASN A 177 -74.38 25.92 21.88
C ASN A 177 -74.00 24.47 22.21
N ARG A 178 -74.42 23.98 23.38
CA ARG A 178 -74.18 22.60 23.83
C ARG A 178 -74.70 21.54 22.84
N GLY A 179 -75.76 21.84 22.08
CA GLY A 179 -76.30 20.93 21.06
C GLY A 179 -75.34 20.68 19.89
N ASP A 180 -74.61 21.71 19.45
CA ASP A 180 -73.66 21.59 18.33
C ASP A 180 -72.43 20.78 18.73
N ILE A 181 -71.99 20.90 19.99
CA ILE A 181 -70.92 20.07 20.55
C ILE A 181 -71.33 18.59 20.51
N GLN A 182 -72.58 18.28 20.86
CA GLN A 182 -73.05 16.89 20.89
C GLN A 182 -73.10 16.27 19.50
N LEU A 183 -73.58 17.00 18.49
CA LEU A 183 -73.61 16.52 17.10
C LEU A 183 -72.19 16.22 16.58
N ARG A 184 -71.23 17.10 16.88
CA ARG A 184 -69.81 16.86 16.51
C ARG A 184 -69.23 15.65 17.24
N GLN A 185 -69.64 15.43 18.48
CA GLN A 185 -69.19 14.28 19.25
C GLN A 185 -69.68 12.95 18.68
N ASP A 186 -70.93 12.90 18.19
CA ASP A 186 -71.50 11.72 17.53
C ASP A 186 -70.82 11.46 16.17
N GLU A 187 -70.57 12.52 15.38
CA GLU A 187 -69.82 12.42 14.11
C GLU A 187 -68.40 11.88 14.31
N ILE A 188 -67.71 12.32 15.37
CA ILE A 188 -66.38 11.80 15.72
C ILE A 188 -66.45 10.31 16.08
N GLN A 189 -67.50 9.86 16.78
CA GLN A 189 -67.66 8.44 17.13
C GLN A 189 -67.86 7.57 15.89
N ASP A 190 -68.71 8.00 14.95
CA ASP A 190 -68.94 7.28 13.70
C ASP A 190 -67.67 7.18 12.85
N LEU A 191 -66.95 8.29 12.70
CA LEU A 191 -65.66 8.31 11.99
C LEU A 191 -64.64 7.40 12.67
N THR A 192 -64.61 7.38 14.00
CA THR A 192 -63.70 6.50 14.77
C THR A 192 -64.01 5.02 14.51
N MET A 193 -65.29 4.65 14.42
CA MET A 193 -65.71 3.29 14.07
C MET A 193 -65.36 2.94 12.62
N GLN A 194 -65.55 3.86 11.67
CA GLN A 194 -65.13 3.64 10.28
C GLN A 194 -63.62 3.45 10.18
N ILE A 195 -62.83 4.26 10.89
CA ILE A 195 -61.37 4.10 10.93
C ILE A 195 -60.98 2.74 11.51
N SER A 196 -61.63 2.25 12.57
CA SER A 196 -61.29 0.96 13.16
C SER A 196 -61.59 -0.21 12.22
N THR A 197 -62.72 -0.16 11.51
CA THR A 197 -63.07 -1.19 10.50
C THR A 197 -62.13 -1.19 9.30
N LEU A 198 -61.80 -0.01 8.75
CA LEU A 198 -60.84 0.11 7.66
C LEU A 198 -59.44 -0.35 8.06
N LYS A 199 -59.00 -0.03 9.29
CA LYS A 199 -57.73 -0.53 9.83
C LYS A 199 -57.71 -2.06 9.87
N ALA A 200 -58.78 -2.69 10.37
CA ALA A 200 -58.87 -4.14 10.42
C ALA A 200 -58.82 -4.77 9.01
N GLN A 201 -59.50 -4.17 8.02
CA GLN A 201 -59.45 -4.63 6.63
C GLN A 201 -58.04 -4.53 6.03
N ILE A 202 -57.34 -3.41 6.27
CA ILE A 202 -55.96 -3.23 5.79
C ILE A 202 -55.02 -4.25 6.45
N GLU A 203 -55.19 -4.53 7.75
CA GLU A 203 -54.38 -5.53 8.45
C GLU A 203 -54.62 -6.94 7.91
N GLU A 204 -55.87 -7.31 7.62
CA GLU A 204 -56.21 -8.60 7.01
C GLU A 204 -55.62 -8.72 5.60
N ASP A 205 -55.80 -7.71 4.76
CA ASP A 205 -55.25 -7.70 3.39
C ASP A 205 -53.72 -7.72 3.39
N ALA A 206 -53.08 -7.00 4.32
CA ALA A 206 -51.64 -7.03 4.50
C ALA A 206 -51.15 -8.41 4.94
N ALA A 207 -51.84 -9.06 5.88
CA ALA A 207 -51.51 -10.42 6.32
C ALA A 207 -51.68 -11.43 5.18
N ARG A 208 -52.76 -11.32 4.39
CA ARG A 208 -53.00 -12.15 3.21
C ARG A 208 -51.86 -11.98 2.20
N LEU A 209 -51.53 -10.75 1.81
CA LEU A 209 -50.48 -10.47 0.84
C LEU A 209 -49.09 -10.93 1.33
N GLN A 210 -48.80 -10.75 2.62
CA GLN A 210 -47.56 -11.25 3.22
C GLN A 210 -47.46 -12.78 3.16
N SER A 211 -48.57 -13.49 3.39
CA SER A 211 -48.61 -14.95 3.29
C SER A 211 -48.36 -15.44 1.86
N GLU A 212 -48.96 -14.77 0.85
CA GLU A 212 -48.75 -15.08 -0.57
C GLU A 212 -47.31 -14.80 -1.01
N CYS A 213 -46.75 -13.65 -0.63
CA CYS A 213 -45.36 -13.31 -0.90
C CYS A 213 -44.41 -14.33 -0.25
N ARG A 214 -44.68 -14.72 1.00
CA ARG A 214 -43.87 -15.73 1.69
C ARG A 214 -43.93 -17.07 0.96
N ALA A 215 -45.12 -17.53 0.58
CA ALA A 215 -45.29 -18.78 -0.16
C ALA A 215 -44.56 -18.77 -1.51
N ARG A 216 -44.64 -17.67 -2.28
CA ARG A 216 -43.89 -17.51 -3.53
C ARG A 216 -42.38 -17.55 -3.33
N VAL A 217 -41.89 -16.92 -2.27
CA VAL A 217 -40.45 -16.94 -1.93
C VAL A 217 -40.01 -18.34 -1.50
N GLU A 218 -40.81 -19.05 -0.71
CA GLU A 218 -40.51 -20.43 -0.29
C GLU A 218 -40.47 -21.38 -1.49
N GLU A 219 -41.41 -21.26 -2.41
CA GLU A 219 -41.43 -22.07 -3.64
C GLU A 219 -40.22 -21.77 -4.54
N ALA A 220 -39.87 -20.50 -4.74
CA ALA A 220 -38.66 -20.14 -5.48
C ALA A 220 -37.38 -20.69 -4.81
N ARG A 221 -37.28 -20.59 -3.48
CA ARG A 221 -36.17 -21.15 -2.70
C ARG A 221 -36.08 -22.66 -2.86
N ARG A 222 -37.21 -23.37 -2.85
CA ARG A 222 -37.25 -24.84 -3.05
C ARG A 222 -36.71 -25.20 -4.43
N GLN A 223 -37.16 -24.53 -5.48
CA GLN A 223 -36.68 -24.76 -6.85
C GLN A 223 -35.18 -24.49 -6.98
N ASP A 224 -34.67 -23.43 -6.35
CA ASP A 224 -33.24 -23.12 -6.37
C ASP A 224 -32.43 -24.14 -5.57
N GLN A 225 -32.93 -24.62 -4.44
CA GLN A 225 -32.30 -25.70 -3.68
C GLN A 225 -32.21 -27.00 -4.50
N GLU A 226 -33.27 -27.38 -5.21
CA GLU A 226 -33.28 -28.56 -6.09
C GLU A 226 -32.28 -28.40 -7.24
N LYS A 227 -32.22 -27.22 -7.88
CA LYS A 227 -31.22 -26.91 -8.91
C LYS A 227 -29.80 -27.00 -8.35
N ILE A 228 -29.54 -26.41 -7.19
CA ILE A 228 -28.22 -26.45 -6.54
C ILE A 228 -27.82 -27.90 -6.22
N GLN A 229 -28.73 -28.71 -5.70
CA GLN A 229 -28.46 -30.14 -5.43
C GLN A 229 -28.15 -30.90 -6.72
N SER A 230 -28.93 -30.67 -7.78
CA SER A 230 -28.67 -31.30 -9.09
C SER A 230 -27.31 -30.90 -9.67
N LEU A 231 -26.91 -29.63 -9.51
CA LEU A 231 -25.62 -29.13 -9.99
C LEU A 231 -24.45 -29.67 -9.15
N ARG A 232 -24.63 -29.79 -7.83
CA ARG A 232 -23.63 -30.40 -6.94
C ARG A 232 -23.39 -31.87 -7.30
N SER A 233 -24.44 -32.65 -7.51
CA SER A 233 -24.32 -34.05 -7.95
C SER A 233 -23.59 -34.14 -9.30
N LYS A 234 -23.93 -33.28 -10.26
CA LYS A 234 -23.22 -33.22 -11.55
C LYS A 234 -21.74 -32.86 -11.37
N TYR A 235 -21.43 -31.87 -10.54
CA TYR A 235 -20.05 -31.48 -10.27
C TYR A 235 -19.24 -32.62 -9.63
N GLU A 236 -19.82 -33.33 -8.65
CA GLU A 236 -19.18 -34.47 -8.01
C GLU A 236 -18.89 -35.60 -9.01
N THR A 237 -19.84 -35.94 -9.88
CA THR A 237 -19.62 -36.96 -10.93
C THR A 237 -18.55 -36.55 -11.93
N LEU A 238 -18.52 -35.28 -12.34
CA LEU A 238 -17.49 -34.73 -13.23
C LEU A 238 -16.11 -34.72 -12.55
N GLN A 239 -16.05 -34.36 -11.27
CA GLN A 239 -14.81 -34.36 -10.50
C GLN A 239 -14.26 -35.78 -10.35
N GLN A 240 -15.11 -36.76 -10.03
CA GLN A 240 -14.71 -38.17 -10.00
C GLN A 240 -14.19 -38.63 -11.36
N ALA A 241 -14.90 -38.31 -12.45
CA ALA A 241 -14.46 -38.65 -13.80
C ALA A 241 -13.11 -37.99 -14.18
N SER A 242 -12.86 -36.74 -13.78
CA SER A 242 -11.57 -36.06 -13.99
C SER A 242 -10.44 -36.75 -13.24
N THR A 243 -10.63 -37.05 -11.95
CA THR A 243 -9.60 -37.70 -11.14
C THR A 243 -9.26 -39.12 -11.65
N VAL A 244 -10.25 -39.85 -12.19
CA VAL A 244 -10.01 -41.14 -12.85
C VAL A 244 -9.18 -40.96 -14.12
N LYS A 245 -9.54 -40.01 -14.99
CA LYS A 245 -8.78 -39.72 -16.21
C LYS A 245 -7.34 -39.27 -15.92
N GLU A 246 -7.14 -38.47 -14.88
CA GLU A 246 -5.82 -38.05 -14.41
C GLU A 246 -4.99 -39.24 -13.94
N ARG A 247 -5.57 -40.13 -13.13
CA ARG A 247 -4.92 -41.37 -12.67
C ARG A 247 -4.55 -42.28 -13.84
N ASP A 248 -5.42 -42.45 -14.82
CA ASP A 248 -5.15 -43.27 -16.00
C ASP A 248 -4.06 -42.64 -16.89
N SER A 249 -4.06 -41.31 -17.02
CA SER A 249 -3.01 -40.59 -17.75
C SER A 249 -1.65 -40.73 -17.06
N LEU A 250 -1.60 -40.61 -15.73
CA LEU A 250 -0.40 -40.84 -14.94
C LEU A 250 0.10 -42.28 -15.05
N ARG A 251 -0.80 -43.27 -15.05
CA ARG A 251 -0.44 -44.68 -15.27
C ARG A 251 0.19 -44.89 -16.64
N LYS A 252 -0.41 -44.33 -17.70
CA LYS A 252 0.14 -44.39 -19.06
C LYS A 252 1.51 -43.73 -19.17
N MET A 253 1.68 -42.56 -18.55
CA MET A 253 2.96 -41.85 -18.51
C MET A 253 4.04 -42.68 -17.80
N LYS A 254 3.74 -43.26 -16.63
CA LYS A 254 4.69 -44.12 -15.92
C LYS A 254 5.04 -45.39 -16.70
N ALA A 255 4.06 -46.01 -17.36
CA ALA A 255 4.30 -47.17 -18.21
C ALA A 255 5.21 -46.81 -19.39
N MET A 256 4.96 -45.67 -20.05
CA MET A 256 5.79 -45.17 -21.15
C MET A 256 7.21 -44.83 -20.68
N GLN A 257 7.36 -44.20 -19.50
CA GLN A 257 8.65 -43.94 -18.89
C GLN A 257 9.42 -45.23 -18.61
N ALA A 258 8.77 -46.23 -18.03
CA ALA A 258 9.40 -47.53 -17.76
C ALA A 258 9.86 -48.21 -19.06
N LEU A 259 9.05 -48.15 -20.13
CA LEU A 259 9.43 -48.65 -21.45
C LEU A 259 10.62 -47.90 -22.04
N HIS A 260 10.68 -46.57 -21.90
CA HIS A 260 11.82 -45.78 -22.37
C HIS A 260 13.10 -46.07 -21.58
N VAL A 261 13.00 -46.24 -20.25
CA VAL A 261 14.14 -46.63 -19.42
C VAL A 261 14.65 -48.01 -19.85
N GLN A 262 13.75 -48.99 -20.02
CA GLN A 262 14.14 -50.31 -20.49
C GLN A 262 14.80 -50.27 -21.87
N ALA A 263 14.24 -49.49 -22.81
CA ALA A 263 14.83 -49.32 -24.13
C ALA A 263 16.22 -48.64 -24.07
N ALA A 264 16.42 -47.67 -23.18
CA ALA A 264 17.72 -47.03 -22.96
C ALA A 264 18.73 -48.01 -22.38
N ASP A 265 18.36 -48.81 -21.37
CA ASP A 265 19.23 -49.84 -20.77
C ASP A 265 19.64 -50.90 -21.80
N ASP A 266 18.70 -51.31 -22.67
CA ASP A 266 18.99 -52.28 -23.73
C ASP A 266 19.93 -51.70 -24.80
N GLN A 267 19.77 -50.42 -25.14
CA GLN A 267 20.70 -49.72 -26.00
C GLN A 267 22.09 -49.57 -25.37
N GLU A 268 22.17 -49.19 -24.10
CA GLU A 268 23.42 -49.07 -23.35
C GLU A 268 24.17 -50.41 -23.34
N LYS A 269 23.49 -51.52 -23.02
CA LYS A 269 24.07 -52.87 -23.09
C LYS A 269 24.61 -53.20 -24.49
N SER A 270 23.90 -52.79 -25.53
CA SER A 270 24.33 -53.03 -26.91
C SER A 270 25.59 -52.22 -27.27
N TYR A 271 25.68 -50.97 -26.81
CA TYR A 271 26.85 -50.12 -26.99
C TYR A 271 28.04 -50.62 -26.18
N ASP A 272 27.82 -50.98 -24.92
CA ASP A 272 28.82 -51.62 -24.07
C ASP A 272 29.45 -52.85 -24.70
N LYS A 273 28.63 -53.71 -25.32
CA LYS A 273 29.13 -54.89 -26.02
C LYS A 273 29.99 -54.52 -27.22
N ARG A 274 29.59 -53.50 -27.99
CA ARG A 274 30.40 -53.00 -29.13
C ARG A 274 31.70 -52.39 -28.65
N MET A 275 31.66 -51.55 -27.61
CA MET A 275 32.85 -50.95 -27.02
C MET A 275 33.85 -51.99 -26.51
N ARG A 276 33.36 -53.09 -25.90
CA ARG A 276 34.23 -54.22 -25.50
C ARG A 276 34.86 -54.92 -26.71
N ALA A 277 34.07 -55.21 -27.75
CA ALA A 277 34.58 -55.85 -28.96
C ALA A 277 35.59 -54.96 -29.72
N ASP A 278 35.34 -53.65 -29.76
CA ASP A 278 36.25 -52.68 -30.35
C ASP A 278 37.54 -52.59 -29.52
N ALA A 279 37.46 -52.57 -28.19
CA ALA A 279 38.63 -52.61 -27.32
C ALA A 279 39.48 -53.88 -27.52
N GLU A 280 38.86 -55.06 -27.58
CA GLU A 280 39.55 -56.32 -27.92
C GLU A 280 40.22 -56.26 -29.30
N SER A 281 39.57 -55.62 -30.27
CA SER A 281 40.13 -55.42 -31.62
C SER A 281 41.31 -54.46 -31.62
N TYR A 282 41.28 -53.39 -30.80
CA TYR A 282 42.42 -52.48 -30.62
C TYR A 282 43.59 -53.19 -29.94
N ASP A 283 43.35 -53.99 -28.89
CA ASP A 283 44.40 -54.76 -28.21
C ASP A 283 45.06 -55.76 -29.18
N ALA A 284 44.27 -56.43 -30.02
CA ALA A 284 44.80 -57.31 -31.06
C ALA A 284 45.66 -56.56 -32.08
N LEU A 285 45.18 -55.39 -32.54
CA LEU A 285 45.93 -54.55 -33.48
C LEU A 285 47.22 -54.00 -32.87
N GLU A 286 47.21 -53.60 -31.59
CA GLU A 286 48.42 -53.20 -30.86
C GLU A 286 49.43 -54.35 -30.77
N ALA A 287 48.97 -55.58 -30.52
CA ALA A 287 49.83 -56.75 -30.51
C ALA A 287 50.45 -57.00 -31.90
N GLU A 288 49.66 -56.91 -32.97
CA GLU A 288 50.17 -57.01 -34.35
C GLU A 288 51.18 -55.92 -34.68
N LEU A 289 50.95 -54.68 -34.27
CA LEU A 289 51.89 -53.56 -34.45
C LEU A 289 53.21 -53.84 -33.72
N ARG A 290 53.17 -54.30 -32.46
CA ARG A 290 54.39 -54.66 -31.70
C ARG A 290 55.16 -55.80 -32.38
N ASP A 291 54.46 -56.83 -32.87
CA ASP A 291 55.07 -57.92 -33.61
C ASP A 291 55.75 -57.42 -34.90
N LEU A 292 55.09 -56.49 -35.61
CA LEU A 292 55.62 -55.88 -36.82
C LEU A 292 56.86 -55.03 -36.52
N GLU A 293 56.84 -54.23 -35.45
CA GLU A 293 57.98 -53.44 -34.97
C GLU A 293 59.18 -54.33 -34.65
N VAL A 294 58.96 -55.44 -33.94
CA VAL A 294 60.03 -56.41 -33.65
C VAL A 294 60.58 -57.02 -34.94
N ARG A 295 59.71 -57.37 -35.91
CA ARG A 295 60.16 -57.89 -37.22
C ARG A 295 60.96 -56.85 -38.00
N PHE A 296 60.54 -55.59 -38.00
CA PHE A 296 61.27 -54.50 -38.65
C PHE A 296 62.63 -54.27 -37.99
N GLU A 297 62.70 -54.29 -36.66
CA GLU A 297 63.96 -54.12 -35.93
C GLU A 297 64.91 -55.29 -36.20
N GLN A 298 64.40 -56.53 -36.21
CA GLN A 298 65.20 -57.70 -36.61
C GLN A 298 65.69 -57.61 -38.07
N ALA A 299 64.84 -57.16 -39.00
CA ALA A 299 65.22 -56.97 -40.39
C ALA A 299 66.28 -55.87 -40.54
N ARG A 300 66.12 -54.77 -39.81
CA ARG A 300 67.08 -53.66 -39.74
C ARG A 300 68.42 -54.12 -39.18
N GLN A 301 68.44 -54.88 -38.08
CA GLN A 301 69.67 -55.43 -37.51
C GLN A 301 70.36 -56.41 -38.46
N LYS A 302 69.60 -57.27 -39.16
CA LYS A 302 70.16 -58.17 -40.19
C LYS A 302 70.78 -57.37 -41.33
N ALA A 303 70.10 -56.35 -41.84
CA ALA A 303 70.61 -55.49 -42.90
C ALA A 303 71.88 -54.75 -42.45
N GLN A 304 71.90 -54.23 -41.22
CA GLN A 304 73.06 -53.56 -40.64
C GLN A 304 74.26 -54.50 -40.51
N ARG A 305 74.07 -55.73 -40.00
CA ARG A 305 75.16 -56.73 -39.94
C ARG A 305 75.73 -57.09 -41.31
N VAL A 306 74.87 -57.16 -42.35
CA VAL A 306 75.32 -57.41 -43.72
C VAL A 306 76.13 -56.24 -44.23
N LEU A 307 75.69 -55.01 -43.97
CA LEU A 307 76.41 -53.79 -44.35
C LEU A 307 77.78 -53.70 -43.65
N GLU A 308 77.83 -53.86 -42.33
CA GLU A 308 79.08 -53.87 -41.55
C GLU A 308 80.05 -54.97 -42.02
N ALA A 309 79.53 -56.16 -42.36
CA ALA A 309 80.34 -57.23 -42.91
C ALA A 309 80.87 -56.92 -44.32
N GLN A 310 80.14 -56.16 -45.14
CA GLN A 310 80.59 -55.69 -46.44
C GLN A 310 81.65 -54.58 -46.29
N GLU A 311 81.41 -53.59 -45.42
CA GLU A 311 82.36 -52.53 -45.10
C GLU A 311 83.69 -53.12 -44.62
N HIS A 312 83.65 -54.01 -43.62
CA HIS A 312 84.87 -54.64 -43.10
C HIS A 312 85.58 -55.54 -44.14
N LYS A 313 84.86 -56.16 -45.08
CA LYS A 313 85.48 -56.86 -46.22
C LYS A 313 86.18 -55.89 -47.16
N GLN A 314 85.53 -54.78 -47.52
CA GLN A 314 86.11 -53.74 -48.37
C GLN A 314 87.32 -53.08 -47.70
N GLU A 315 87.24 -52.77 -46.41
CA GLU A 315 88.37 -52.25 -45.63
C GLU A 315 89.56 -53.20 -45.66
N LYS A 316 89.33 -54.50 -45.46
CA LYS A 316 90.40 -55.52 -45.56
C LYS A 316 91.00 -55.61 -46.96
N GLU A 317 90.18 -55.58 -48.00
CA GLU A 317 90.68 -55.58 -49.39
C GLU A 317 91.52 -54.34 -49.70
N VAL A 318 91.06 -53.16 -49.28
CA VAL A 318 91.80 -51.91 -49.42
C VAL A 318 93.09 -51.94 -48.61
N HIS A 319 93.05 -52.42 -47.37
CA HIS A 319 94.24 -52.54 -46.52
C HIS A 319 95.27 -53.51 -47.11
N ASN A 320 94.84 -54.66 -47.62
CA ASN A 320 95.73 -55.61 -48.30
C ASN A 320 96.36 -54.99 -49.56
N ARG A 321 95.57 -54.31 -50.39
CA ARG A 321 96.09 -53.59 -51.57
C ARG A 321 97.08 -52.50 -51.16
N LEU A 322 96.82 -51.77 -50.08
CA LEU A 322 97.74 -50.75 -49.56
C LEU A 322 99.06 -51.40 -49.13
N ASN A 323 99.01 -52.51 -48.37
CA ASN A 323 100.20 -53.24 -47.93
C ASN A 323 101.00 -53.81 -49.12
N GLU A 324 100.33 -54.33 -50.16
CA GLU A 324 100.99 -54.77 -51.39
C GLU A 324 101.70 -53.60 -52.09
N LYS A 325 101.03 -52.44 -52.20
CA LYS A 325 101.60 -51.24 -52.80
C LYS A 325 102.74 -50.65 -51.96
N ASP A 326 102.65 -50.67 -50.64
CA ASP A 326 103.73 -50.26 -49.74
C ASP A 326 104.94 -51.19 -49.86
N ALA A 327 104.73 -52.50 -50.01
CA ALA A 327 105.81 -53.45 -50.28
C ALA A 327 106.46 -53.22 -51.65
N GLU A 328 105.68 -52.89 -52.69
CA GLU A 328 106.22 -52.48 -54.00
C GLU A 328 107.03 -51.18 -53.88
N ILE A 329 106.51 -50.17 -53.17
CA ILE A 329 107.19 -48.90 -52.90
C ILE A 329 108.50 -49.16 -52.15
N GLN A 330 108.51 -50.06 -51.16
CA GLN A 330 109.73 -50.39 -50.42
C GLN A 330 110.78 -51.06 -51.31
N LYS A 331 110.37 -52.01 -52.18
CA LYS A 331 111.29 -52.60 -53.18
C LYS A 331 111.86 -51.54 -54.13
N LEU A 332 111.04 -50.59 -54.58
CA LEU A 332 111.49 -49.49 -55.42
C LEU A 332 112.45 -48.56 -54.68
N LYS A 333 112.19 -48.26 -53.39
CA LYS A 333 113.10 -47.49 -52.54
C LYS A 333 114.46 -48.18 -52.38
N ASP A 334 114.45 -49.49 -52.10
CA ASP A 334 115.67 -50.29 -51.94
C ASP A 334 116.47 -50.34 -53.26
N LEU A 335 115.78 -50.46 -54.40
CA LEU A 335 116.40 -50.40 -55.72
C LEU A 335 117.01 -49.03 -56.01
N ILE A 336 116.28 -47.94 -55.71
CA ILE A 336 116.79 -46.57 -55.84
C ILE A 336 118.04 -46.40 -54.98
N ALA A 337 118.00 -46.80 -53.71
CA ALA A 337 119.14 -46.74 -52.80
C ALA A 337 120.34 -47.56 -53.29
N PHE A 338 120.10 -48.76 -53.85
CA PHE A 338 121.15 -49.57 -54.47
C PHE A 338 121.77 -48.88 -55.68
N THR A 339 120.95 -48.31 -56.57
CA THR A 339 121.46 -47.58 -57.74
C THR A 339 122.22 -46.32 -57.34
N GLN A 340 121.72 -45.54 -56.36
CA GLN A 340 122.43 -44.38 -55.81
C GLN A 340 123.80 -44.78 -55.26
N LYS A 341 123.87 -45.81 -54.40
CA LYS A 341 125.14 -46.29 -53.86
C LYS A 341 126.11 -46.77 -54.95
N ARG A 342 125.59 -47.36 -56.03
CA ARG A 342 126.40 -47.77 -57.19
C ARG A 342 126.93 -46.56 -57.97
N PHE A 343 126.11 -45.53 -58.16
CA PHE A 343 126.54 -44.28 -58.79
C PHE A 343 127.56 -43.54 -57.93
N ASP A 344 127.37 -43.47 -56.61
CA ASP A 344 128.34 -42.86 -55.68
C ASP A 344 129.68 -43.60 -55.72
N ALA A 345 129.68 -44.93 -55.72
CA ALA A 345 130.90 -45.72 -55.84
C ALA A 345 131.62 -45.52 -57.19
N MET A 346 130.86 -45.31 -58.27
CA MET A 346 131.43 -45.00 -59.59
C MET A 346 132.04 -43.59 -59.61
N LEU A 347 131.37 -42.61 -59.00
CA LEU A 347 131.89 -41.25 -58.82
C LEU A 347 133.15 -41.22 -57.96
N ASP A 348 133.21 -42.02 -56.89
CA ASP A 348 134.39 -42.15 -56.04
C ASP A 348 135.57 -42.78 -56.82
N GLN A 349 135.30 -43.78 -57.66
CA GLN A 349 136.32 -44.40 -58.50
C GLN A 349 136.86 -43.42 -59.55
N GLU A 350 135.98 -42.71 -60.27
CA GLU A 350 136.39 -41.67 -61.22
C GLU A 350 137.16 -40.54 -60.52
N GLY A 351 136.76 -40.15 -59.30
CA GLY A 351 137.47 -39.17 -58.48
C GLY A 351 138.88 -39.63 -58.08
N MET A 352 139.05 -40.92 -57.74
CA MET A 352 140.37 -41.51 -57.46
C MET A 352 141.26 -41.53 -58.70
N GLU A 353 140.73 -41.94 -59.85
CA GLU A 353 141.47 -41.97 -61.12
C GLU A 353 141.94 -40.56 -61.54
N GLN A 354 141.05 -39.56 -61.46
CA GLN A 354 141.43 -38.16 -61.72
C GLN A 354 142.49 -37.65 -60.75
N SER A 355 142.45 -38.06 -59.48
CA SER A 355 143.46 -37.66 -58.49
C SER A 355 144.84 -38.26 -58.78
N LEU A 356 144.90 -39.49 -59.31
CA LEU A 356 146.11 -40.16 -59.75
C LEU A 356 146.70 -39.48 -60.98
N GLU A 357 145.88 -39.16 -61.99
CA GLU A 357 146.33 -38.42 -63.18
C GLU A 357 146.92 -37.05 -62.82
N ILE A 358 146.28 -36.30 -61.91
CA ILE A 358 146.80 -35.02 -61.42
C ILE A 358 148.16 -35.19 -60.72
N SER A 359 148.35 -36.27 -59.97
CA SER A 359 149.62 -36.58 -59.30
C SER A 359 150.74 -36.89 -60.30
N GLU A 360 150.45 -37.70 -61.32
CA GLU A 360 151.42 -38.06 -62.36
C GLU A 360 151.84 -36.85 -63.21
N ILE A 361 150.88 -35.98 -63.56
CA ILE A 361 151.15 -34.72 -64.27
C ILE A 361 152.02 -33.79 -63.41
N LYS A 362 151.75 -33.66 -62.11
CA LYS A 362 152.60 -32.85 -61.21
C LYS A 362 154.03 -33.37 -61.13
N LYS A 363 154.20 -34.70 -61.08
CA LYS A 363 155.52 -35.33 -61.03
C LYS A 363 156.32 -35.09 -62.32
N LYS A 364 155.68 -35.21 -63.48
CA LYS A 364 156.28 -34.87 -64.78
C LYS A 364 156.70 -33.41 -64.87
N ASN A 365 155.83 -32.48 -64.46
CA ASN A 365 156.15 -31.05 -64.48
C ASN A 365 157.33 -30.70 -63.55
N GLN A 366 157.47 -31.42 -62.43
CA GLN A 366 158.58 -31.22 -61.50
C GLN A 366 159.91 -31.74 -62.07
N GLU A 367 159.89 -32.89 -62.75
CA GLU A 367 161.05 -33.45 -63.47
C GLU A 367 161.47 -32.55 -64.65
N GLU A 368 160.52 -31.95 -65.38
CA GLU A 368 160.82 -30.98 -66.44
C GLU A 368 161.43 -29.68 -65.89
N LEU A 369 160.99 -29.20 -64.72
CA LEU A 369 161.54 -28.00 -64.08
C LEU A 369 162.98 -28.21 -63.61
N GLU A 370 163.29 -29.39 -63.06
CA GLU A 370 164.65 -29.76 -62.65
C GLU A 370 165.59 -29.88 -63.86
N GLN A 371 165.11 -30.38 -65.00
CA GLN A 371 165.87 -30.41 -66.25
C GLN A 371 166.12 -28.99 -66.80
N GLN A 372 165.14 -28.10 -66.74
CA GLN A 372 165.30 -26.70 -67.14
C GLN A 372 166.35 -25.96 -66.27
N HIS A 373 166.35 -26.17 -64.96
CA HIS A 373 167.36 -25.60 -64.07
C HIS A 373 168.77 -26.17 -64.30
N LEU A 374 168.90 -27.46 -64.63
CA LEU A 374 170.19 -28.07 -64.96
C LEU A 374 170.79 -27.55 -66.28
N VAL A 375 169.92 -27.23 -67.25
CA VAL A 375 170.31 -26.60 -68.52
C VAL A 375 170.71 -25.14 -68.30
N GLU A 376 170.00 -24.40 -67.45
CA GLU A 376 170.36 -23.02 -67.06
C GLU A 376 171.74 -22.95 -66.38
N TYR A 377 172.04 -23.91 -65.49
CA TYR A 377 173.33 -23.99 -64.79
C TYR A 377 174.50 -24.32 -65.75
N LYS A 378 174.24 -25.10 -66.81
CA LYS A 378 175.25 -25.42 -67.84
C LYS A 378 175.47 -24.28 -68.84
N LEU A 379 174.48 -23.40 -69.06
CA LEU A 379 174.60 -22.27 -70.01
C LEU A 379 175.25 -21.01 -69.43
N LYS A 380 175.26 -20.80 -68.10
CA LYS A 380 175.90 -19.61 -67.48
C LYS A 380 177.39 -19.77 -67.14
N LYS A 381 178.00 -20.94 -67.34
CA LYS A 381 179.44 -21.17 -67.13
C LYS A 381 180.29 -20.87 -68.38
N ASP A 382 179.66 -20.55 -69.51
CA ASP A 382 180.30 -20.23 -70.79
C ASP A 382 180.13 -18.75 -71.22
N GLN A 383 179.94 -17.84 -70.26
CA GLN A 383 180.24 -16.40 -70.39
C GLN A 383 181.04 -15.94 -69.17
#